data_AF-A0A9D5MXU4-F1
#
_entry.id   AF-A0A9D5MXU4-F1
#
_cell.length_a   1.000
_cell.length_b   1.000
_cell.length_c   1.000
_cell.angle_alpha   90.00
_cell.angle_beta   90.00
_cell.angle_gamma   90.00
#
_symmetry.space_group_name_H-M   'P 1'
#
loop_
_entity.id
_entity.type
_entity.pdbx_description
1 polymer ?
#
loop_
_entity_poly.entity_id
_entity_poly.type
_entity_poly.pdbx_seq_one_letter_code
_entity_poly.pdbx_strand_id
1 'polypeptide(L)'
;MKRFLSIDFDYLIDCDKAARDTLFPVMDETIPKSVQKQIWKKAYLKNRTGLTQISILKEDYKTLLNICKRIHGPYRQHDSHRYIYNFIMEHTAPKEAFEVYNIDFHHDMYHLHTMNERVNCGNWVNILKEDRPDMQYY
;
A
#
# COMPACT_ATOMS: atom_id res chain seq x y z
N MET A 1 -16.14 4.02 17.46
CA MET A 1 -14.72 4.05 17.06
C MET A 1 -14.64 3.79 15.57
N LYS A 2 -13.94 4.64 14.82
CA LYS A 2 -13.79 4.49 13.36
C LYS A 2 -12.76 3.41 13.04
N ARG A 3 -12.96 2.72 11.92
CA ARG A 3 -12.06 1.67 11.41
C ARG A 3 -11.71 1.99 9.98
N PHE A 4 -10.43 1.92 9.67
CA PHE A 4 -9.87 2.14 8.35
C PHE A 4 -9.25 0.85 7.85
N LEU A 5 -9.53 0.49 6.61
CA LEU A 5 -8.88 -0.62 5.93
C LEU A 5 -7.96 -0.05 4.83
N SER A 6 -6.68 -0.38 4.93
CA SER A 6 -5.69 -0.15 3.89
C SER A 6 -5.36 -1.47 3.20
N ILE A 7 -5.20 -1.43 1.88
CA ILE A 7 -4.87 -2.62 1.08
C ILE A 7 -3.84 -2.21 0.04
N ASP A 8 -2.65 -2.80 0.10
CA ASP A 8 -1.76 -2.92 -1.05
C ASP A 8 -2.07 -4.24 -1.78
N PHE A 9 -2.49 -4.13 -3.04
CA PHE A 9 -2.86 -5.30 -3.84
C PHE A 9 -1.65 -6.14 -4.25
N ASP A 10 -0.42 -5.61 -4.16
CA ASP A 10 0.80 -6.39 -4.36
C ASP A 10 0.97 -7.49 -3.30
N TYR A 11 0.24 -7.39 -2.17
CA TYR A 11 0.08 -8.44 -1.15
C TYR A 11 -0.44 -9.76 -1.75
N LEU A 12 -1.34 -9.67 -2.73
CA LEU A 12 -2.03 -10.84 -3.25
C LEU A 12 -1.26 -11.60 -4.34
N ILE A 13 -0.13 -11.07 -4.80
CA ILE A 13 0.66 -11.68 -5.87
C ILE A 13 1.29 -12.98 -5.33
N ASP A 14 0.85 -14.12 -5.87
CA ASP A 14 1.34 -15.45 -5.50
C ASP A 14 2.58 -15.80 -6.32
N CYS A 15 3.72 -15.27 -5.87
CA CYS A 15 5.02 -15.57 -6.45
C CYS A 15 6.09 -15.72 -5.38
N ASP A 16 7.08 -16.57 -5.65
CA ASP A 16 8.25 -16.66 -4.79
C ASP A 16 9.18 -15.45 -4.94
N LYS A 17 10.15 -15.35 -4.03
CA LYS A 17 11.14 -14.26 -4.04
C LYS A 17 11.90 -14.18 -5.37
N ALA A 18 12.28 -15.32 -5.96
CA ALA A 18 13.08 -15.34 -7.18
C ALA A 18 12.31 -14.79 -8.39
N ALA A 19 11.03 -15.16 -8.51
CA ALA A 19 10.11 -14.61 -9.49
C ALA A 19 9.89 -13.11 -9.25
N ARG A 20 9.73 -12.68 -8.00
CA ARG A 20 9.58 -11.26 -7.65
C ARG A 20 10.80 -10.43 -8.07
N ASP A 21 12.01 -10.88 -7.71
CA ASP A 21 13.27 -10.20 -8.03
C ASP A 21 13.57 -10.17 -9.54
N THR A 22 13.09 -11.16 -10.30
CA THR A 22 13.39 -11.30 -11.73
C THR A 22 12.37 -10.60 -12.62
N LEU A 23 11.09 -10.68 -12.27
CA LEU A 23 9.98 -10.28 -13.14
C LEU A 23 9.56 -8.83 -12.90
N PHE A 24 9.76 -8.31 -11.70
CA PHE A 24 9.39 -6.95 -11.32
C PHE A 24 10.64 -6.06 -11.25
N PRO A 25 10.55 -4.79 -11.65
CA PRO A 25 11.66 -3.87 -11.51
C PRO A 25 11.90 -3.53 -10.04
N VAL A 26 13.17 -3.45 -9.64
CA VAL A 26 13.53 -2.78 -8.39
C VAL A 26 13.35 -1.28 -8.59
N MET A 27 12.54 -0.68 -7.72
CA MET A 27 12.17 0.72 -7.79
C MET A 27 12.54 1.42 -6.49
N ASP A 28 12.99 2.66 -6.62
CA ASP A 28 13.18 3.59 -5.51
C ASP A 28 12.26 4.80 -5.72
N GLU A 29 11.72 5.33 -4.63
CA GLU A 29 10.84 6.50 -4.64
C GLU A 29 11.57 7.78 -5.11
N THR A 30 12.91 7.81 -5.04
CA THR A 30 13.70 8.94 -5.55
C THR A 30 13.66 9.06 -7.07
N ILE A 31 13.27 7.99 -7.79
CA ILE A 31 13.18 8.00 -9.25
C ILE A 31 11.99 8.87 -9.67
N PRO A 32 12.14 9.83 -10.61
CA PRO A 32 11.01 10.65 -11.05
C PRO A 32 9.85 9.81 -11.61
N LYS A 33 8.59 10.15 -11.28
CA LYS A 33 7.39 9.40 -11.68
C LYS A 33 7.31 9.10 -13.19
N SER A 34 7.75 10.03 -14.04
CA SER A 34 7.78 9.83 -15.50
C SER A 34 8.79 8.75 -15.94
N VAL A 35 9.90 8.61 -15.21
CA VAL A 35 10.91 7.58 -15.41
C VAL A 35 10.41 6.25 -14.84
N GLN A 36 9.79 6.25 -13.66
CA GLN A 36 9.19 5.05 -13.07
C GLN A 36 8.21 4.37 -14.03
N LYS A 37 7.29 5.16 -14.63
CA LYS A 37 6.33 4.65 -15.62
C LYS A 37 7.01 3.98 -16.82
N GLN A 38 8.15 4.51 -17.27
CA GLN A 38 8.90 3.92 -18.38
C GLN A 38 9.60 2.62 -18.00
N ILE A 39 10.17 2.55 -16.79
CA ILE A 39 10.80 1.34 -16.27
C ILE A 39 9.77 0.22 -16.17
N TRP A 40 8.62 0.48 -15.52
CA TRP A 40 7.51 -0.46 -15.42
C TRP A 40 7.00 -0.92 -16.78
N LYS A 41 6.78 0.01 -17.72
CA LYS A 41 6.38 -0.35 -19.10
C LYS A 41 7.37 -1.30 -19.76
N LYS A 42 8.68 -1.04 -19.64
CA LYS A 42 9.72 -1.91 -20.21
C LYS A 42 9.73 -3.28 -19.54
N ALA A 43 9.64 -3.34 -18.21
CA ALA A 43 9.61 -4.59 -17.45
C ALA A 43 8.41 -5.45 -17.84
N TYR A 44 7.21 -4.88 -17.90
CA TYR A 44 5.99 -5.58 -18.29
C TYR A 44 6.01 -6.11 -19.72
N LEU A 45 6.60 -5.35 -20.66
CA LEU A 45 6.76 -5.83 -22.04
C LEU A 45 7.76 -6.98 -22.13
N LYS A 46 8.91 -6.85 -21.43
CA LYS A 46 9.97 -7.86 -21.43
C LYS A 46 9.52 -9.18 -20.77
N ASN A 47 8.83 -9.07 -19.65
CA ASN A 47 8.49 -10.20 -18.78
C ASN A 47 7.03 -10.67 -18.94
N ARG A 48 6.33 -10.21 -19.99
CA ARG A 48 4.88 -10.42 -20.18
C ARG A 48 4.46 -11.87 -19.97
N THR A 49 5.14 -12.82 -20.61
CA THR A 49 4.81 -14.25 -20.51
C THR A 49 4.90 -14.73 -19.07
N GLY A 50 6.01 -14.45 -18.37
CA GLY A 50 6.22 -14.85 -16.98
C GLY A 50 5.19 -14.22 -16.05
N LEU A 51 4.91 -12.92 -16.21
CA LEU A 51 3.92 -12.21 -15.40
C LEU A 51 2.50 -12.77 -15.56
N THR A 52 2.10 -13.17 -16.76
CA THR A 52 0.75 -13.75 -17.00
C THR A 52 0.57 -15.15 -16.40
N GLN A 53 1.64 -15.83 -16.01
CA GLN A 53 1.57 -17.13 -15.33
C GLN A 53 1.49 -16.97 -13.80
N ILE A 54 1.78 -15.78 -13.26
CA ILE A 54 1.67 -15.52 -11.82
C ILE A 54 0.19 -15.49 -11.45
N SER A 55 -0.16 -16.27 -10.41
CA SER A 55 -1.51 -16.26 -9.86
C SER A 55 -1.63 -15.25 -8.72
N ILE A 56 -2.78 -15.29 -8.05
CA ILE A 56 -2.99 -14.57 -6.79
C ILE A 56 -3.25 -15.57 -5.67
N LEU A 57 -3.02 -15.15 -4.43
CA LEU A 57 -3.41 -15.87 -3.23
C LEU A 57 -4.95 -15.94 -3.16
N LYS A 58 -5.53 -17.00 -3.75
CA LYS A 58 -6.97 -17.08 -4.06
C LYS A 58 -7.86 -17.00 -2.82
N GLU A 59 -7.49 -17.68 -1.74
CA GLU A 59 -8.28 -17.70 -0.51
C GLU A 59 -8.19 -16.36 0.24
N ASP A 60 -7.02 -15.72 0.26
CA ASP A 60 -6.84 -14.38 0.81
C ASP A 60 -7.64 -13.35 0.00
N TYR A 61 -7.59 -13.44 -1.33
CA TYR A 61 -8.39 -12.59 -2.21
C TYR A 61 -9.90 -12.78 -1.98
N LYS A 62 -10.36 -14.02 -1.83
CA LYS A 62 -11.77 -14.32 -1.52
C LYS A 62 -12.18 -13.76 -0.16
N THR A 63 -11.31 -13.86 0.84
CA THR A 63 -11.51 -13.29 2.17
C THR A 63 -11.61 -11.77 2.09
N LEU A 64 -10.67 -11.13 1.39
CA LEU A 64 -10.67 -9.69 1.14
C LEU A 64 -11.95 -9.23 0.44
N LEU A 65 -12.40 -9.93 -0.60
CA LEU A 65 -13.66 -9.62 -1.29
C LEU A 65 -14.85 -9.69 -0.33
N ASN A 66 -14.88 -10.65 0.58
CA ASN A 66 -15.95 -10.76 1.58
C ASN A 66 -15.89 -9.62 2.61
N ILE A 67 -14.69 -9.16 2.99
CA ILE A 67 -14.51 -7.97 3.83
C ILE A 67 -15.03 -6.73 3.09
N CYS A 68 -14.57 -6.50 1.86
CA CYS A 68 -14.97 -5.34 1.05
C CYS A 68 -16.49 -5.28 0.83
N LYS A 69 -17.16 -6.42 0.63
CA LYS A 69 -18.65 -6.48 0.51
C LYS A 69 -19.39 -6.03 1.76
N ARG A 70 -18.76 -6.09 2.93
CA ARG A 70 -19.33 -5.71 4.22
C ARG A 70 -18.95 -4.30 4.65
N ILE A 71 -17.99 -3.68 3.97
CA ILE A 71 -17.59 -2.30 4.24
C ILE A 71 -18.61 -1.37 3.62
N HIS A 72 -19.17 -0.50 4.47
CA HIS A 72 -20.03 0.59 4.07
C HIS A 72 -19.35 1.90 4.45
N GLY A 73 -19.19 2.81 3.48
CA GLY A 73 -18.53 4.09 3.71
C GLY A 73 -17.78 4.61 2.49
N PRO A 74 -17.10 5.75 2.65
CA PRO A 74 -16.24 6.29 1.59
C PRO A 74 -15.06 5.35 1.32
N TYR A 75 -14.63 5.29 0.06
CA TYR A 75 -13.43 4.58 -0.37
C TYR A 75 -12.66 5.43 -1.38
N ARG A 76 -11.36 5.16 -1.51
CA ARG A 76 -10.49 5.76 -2.54
C ARG A 76 -9.58 4.70 -3.12
N GLN A 77 -9.19 4.89 -4.37
CA GLN A 77 -8.17 4.11 -5.04
C GLN A 77 -7.03 5.06 -5.43
N HIS A 78 -5.81 4.68 -5.07
CA HIS A 78 -4.61 5.47 -5.32
C HIS A 78 -3.48 4.57 -5.84
N ASP A 79 -2.49 5.19 -6.47
CA ASP A 79 -1.26 4.55 -6.97
C ASP A 79 -0.15 4.46 -5.92
N SER A 80 -0.40 4.96 -4.71
CA SER A 80 0.54 4.92 -3.59
C SER A 80 -0.23 4.83 -2.27
N HIS A 81 0.30 4.03 -1.35
CA HIS A 81 -0.32 3.81 -0.05
C HIS A 81 -0.29 5.04 0.86
N ARG A 82 0.64 5.98 0.61
CA ARG A 82 0.78 7.24 1.36
C ARG A 82 -0.53 8.03 1.54
N TYR A 83 -1.46 7.87 0.60
CA TYR A 83 -2.71 8.62 0.59
C TYR A 83 -3.71 8.19 1.69
N ILE A 84 -3.50 7.03 2.34
CA ILE A 84 -4.33 6.66 3.49
C ILE A 84 -4.19 7.65 4.65
N TYR A 85 -3.00 8.21 4.85
CA TYR A 85 -2.76 9.22 5.87
C TYR A 85 -3.74 10.39 5.71
N ASN A 86 -3.84 10.96 4.49
CA ASN A 86 -4.77 12.06 4.21
C ASN A 86 -6.22 11.62 4.37
N PHE A 87 -6.57 10.42 3.90
CA PHE A 87 -7.91 9.88 4.06
C PHE A 87 -8.33 9.81 5.53
N ILE A 88 -7.46 9.33 6.42
CA ILE A 88 -7.73 9.27 7.86
C ILE A 88 -7.86 10.67 8.45
N MET A 89 -6.96 11.59 8.11
CA MET A 89 -6.97 12.97 8.63
C MET A 89 -8.26 13.71 8.25
N GLU A 90 -8.76 13.52 7.02
CA GLU A 90 -9.99 14.12 6.53
C GLU A 90 -11.25 13.54 7.20
N HIS A 91 -11.18 12.32 7.73
CA HIS A 91 -12.32 11.59 8.29
C HIS A 91 -12.25 11.42 9.81
N THR A 92 -11.31 12.07 10.52
CA THR A 92 -11.16 11.99 11.97
C THR A 92 -10.96 13.35 12.62
N ALA A 93 -11.56 13.58 13.79
CA ALA A 93 -11.24 14.77 14.59
C ALA A 93 -9.83 14.65 15.21
N PRO A 94 -9.12 15.75 15.51
CA PRO A 94 -7.70 15.73 15.95
C PRO A 94 -7.32 14.78 17.11
N LYS A 95 -8.26 14.44 18.00
CA LYS A 95 -8.03 13.53 19.15
C LYS A 95 -8.95 12.30 19.13
N GLU A 96 -9.57 12.03 18.00
CA GLU A 96 -10.44 10.86 17.86
C GLU A 96 -9.60 9.59 17.78
N ALA A 97 -9.88 8.61 18.64
CA ALA A 97 -9.28 7.28 18.55
C ALA A 97 -9.91 6.47 17.41
N PHE A 98 -9.08 5.73 16.69
CA PHE A 98 -9.48 4.89 15.56
C PHE A 98 -8.56 3.68 15.41
N GLU A 99 -9.01 2.72 14.61
CA GLU A 99 -8.25 1.52 14.25
C GLU A 99 -7.88 1.56 12.76
N VAL A 100 -6.66 1.14 12.45
CA VAL A 100 -6.19 0.94 11.08
C VAL A 100 -5.84 -0.53 10.92
N TYR A 101 -6.41 -1.17 9.92
CA TYR A 101 -6.07 -2.52 9.49
C TYR A 101 -5.31 -2.39 8.17
N ASN A 102 -4.05 -2.81 8.12
CA ASN A 102 -3.22 -2.73 6.93
C ASN A 102 -2.94 -4.11 6.34
N ILE A 103 -3.34 -4.33 5.10
CA ILE A 103 -2.99 -5.52 4.31
C ILE A 103 -1.90 -5.11 3.33
N ASP A 104 -0.65 -5.44 3.66
CA ASP A 104 0.53 -5.06 2.89
C ASP A 104 1.67 -6.07 3.13
N PHE A 105 2.59 -6.22 2.17
CA PHE A 105 3.87 -6.91 2.39
C PHE A 105 4.89 -6.03 3.13
N HIS A 106 4.74 -4.72 3.01
CA HIS A 106 5.60 -3.73 3.63
C HIS A 106 5.01 -3.31 4.98
N HIS A 107 5.87 -3.00 5.93
CA HIS A 107 5.42 -2.51 7.23
C HIS A 107 5.09 -1.01 7.22
N ASP A 108 5.55 -0.25 6.22
CA ASP A 108 5.34 1.21 6.05
C ASP A 108 5.71 2.07 7.27
N MET A 109 6.70 1.58 8.01
CA MET A 109 7.20 2.13 9.27
C MET A 109 8.69 2.44 9.19
N TYR A 110 9.20 2.79 8.01
CA TYR A 110 10.56 3.31 7.93
C TYR A 110 10.64 4.72 8.51
N HIS A 111 11.79 5.09 9.08
CA HIS A 111 12.12 6.47 9.42
C HIS A 111 12.75 7.19 8.22
N LEU A 112 12.11 7.07 7.06
CA LEU A 112 12.56 7.68 5.80
C LEU A 112 11.84 9.00 5.61
N HIS A 113 12.57 10.11 5.71
CA HIS A 113 12.09 11.41 5.28
C HIS A 113 12.86 11.83 4.02
N THR A 114 12.16 12.14 2.94
CA THR A 114 12.80 12.84 1.82
C THR A 114 12.70 14.34 2.09
N MET A 115 13.64 15.15 1.60
CA MET A 115 13.75 16.57 1.98
C MET A 115 12.47 17.38 1.73
N ASN A 116 11.57 16.92 0.86
CA ASN A 116 10.32 17.61 0.51
C ASN A 116 9.05 16.80 0.79
N GLU A 117 9.14 15.61 1.40
CA GLU A 117 7.98 14.77 1.65
C GLU A 117 8.04 14.14 3.04
N ARG A 118 7.19 14.66 3.94
CA ARG A 118 7.04 14.13 5.30
C ARG A 118 6.39 12.74 5.31
N VAL A 119 5.40 12.51 4.43
CA VAL A 119 4.60 11.27 4.35
C VAL A 119 4.75 10.64 2.97
N ASN A 120 5.27 9.41 2.93
CA ASN A 120 5.43 8.58 1.73
C ASN A 120 4.92 7.14 1.98
N CYS A 121 4.97 6.26 0.97
CA CYS A 121 4.45 4.89 1.18
C CYS A 121 5.29 4.10 2.18
N GLY A 122 6.61 4.33 2.23
CA GLY A 122 7.47 3.63 3.19
C GLY A 122 7.33 4.06 4.66
N ASN A 123 6.70 5.20 4.96
CA ASN A 123 6.72 5.77 6.32
C ASN A 123 5.36 6.20 6.90
N TRP A 124 4.27 6.10 6.15
CA TRP A 124 3.00 6.74 6.54
C TRP A 124 2.48 6.27 7.90
N VAL A 125 2.73 5.02 8.28
CA VAL A 125 2.29 4.46 9.58
C VAL A 125 3.03 5.13 10.73
N ASN A 126 4.34 5.33 10.61
CA ASN A 126 5.13 6.01 11.64
C ASN A 126 4.64 7.44 11.83
N ILE A 127 4.48 8.16 10.72
CA ILE A 127 4.01 9.55 10.78
C ILE A 127 2.61 9.65 11.37
N LEU A 128 1.73 8.70 11.01
CA LEU A 128 0.38 8.65 11.57
C LEU A 128 0.40 8.39 13.08
N LYS A 129 1.25 7.49 13.57
CA LYS A 129 1.42 7.20 15.00
C LYS A 129 1.96 8.41 15.77
N GLU A 130 2.90 9.14 15.20
CA GLU A 130 3.41 10.39 15.79
C GLU A 130 2.31 11.45 15.93
N ASP A 131 1.50 11.62 14.87
CA ASP A 131 0.43 12.62 14.88
C ASP A 131 -0.80 12.19 15.70
N ARG A 132 -1.05 10.88 15.81
CA ARG A 132 -2.26 10.28 16.39
C ARG A 132 -1.90 9.16 17.37
N PRO A 133 -1.28 9.43 18.52
CA PRO A 133 -0.74 8.41 19.41
C PRO A 133 -1.78 7.43 19.98
N ASP A 134 -3.06 7.82 20.01
CA ASP A 134 -4.16 6.96 20.49
C ASP A 134 -4.68 5.99 19.40
N MET A 135 -4.14 6.05 18.18
CA MET A 135 -4.51 5.11 17.12
C MET A 135 -4.11 3.67 17.48
N GLN A 136 -4.88 2.70 17.00
CA GLN A 136 -4.47 1.29 17.00
C GLN A 136 -4.14 0.87 15.56
N TYR A 137 -3.06 0.10 15.41
CA TYR A 137 -2.59 -0.41 14.11
C TYR A 137 -2.54 -1.93 14.15
N TYR A 138 -3.15 -2.57 13.16
CA TYR A 138 -3.24 -4.01 12.98
C TYR A 138 -2.79 -4.42 11.59
#